data_AF-A0A4S3K5U2-F1
#
_entry.id   AF-A0A4S3K5U2-F1
#
_cell.length_a   1.000
_cell.length_b   1.000
_cell.length_c   1.000
_cell.angle_alpha   90.00
_cell.angle_beta   90.00
_cell.angle_gamma   90.00
#
_symmetry.space_group_name_H-M   'P 1'
#
loop_
_entity.id
_entity.type
_entity.pdbx_description
1 polymer ?
#
loop_
_entity_poly.entity_id
_entity_poly.type
_entity_poly.pdbx_seq_one_letter_code
_entity_poly.pdbx_strand_id
1 'polypeptide(L)' 'MKTTDYVKSLRSKDAAGLKAELTALRQEQFNLRMQASMGQMNQSHLTRDARKKVARVQTLLNQKSK' A
#
# COMPACT_ATOMS: atom_id res chain seq x y z
N MET A 1 10.08 3.97 -9.05
CA MET A 1 10.27 4.83 -7.87
C MET A 1 11.10 4.08 -6.85
N LYS A 2 12.20 4.65 -6.33
CA LYS A 2 12.97 3.99 -5.26
C LYS A 2 12.09 3.95 -4.01
N THR A 3 12.10 2.84 -3.27
CA THR A 3 11.23 2.64 -2.10
C THR A 3 11.42 3.72 -1.03
N THR A 4 12.60 4.33 -0.99
CA THR A 4 12.99 5.40 -0.06
C THR A 4 12.21 6.69 -0.32
N ASP A 5 11.99 7.06 -1.58
CA ASP A 5 11.26 8.27 -1.97
C ASP A 5 9.78 8.15 -1.63
N TYR A 6 9.22 6.94 -1.82
CA TYR A 6 7.83 6.63 -1.46
C TYR A 6 7.59 6.79 0.05
N VAL A 7 8.49 6.26 0.90
CA VAL A 7 8.37 6.40 2.35
C VAL A 7 8.50 7.86 2.80
N LYS A 8 9.38 8.64 2.16
CA LYS A 8 9.52 10.07 2.44
C LYS A 8 8.24 10.84 2.10
N SER A 9 7.60 10.53 0.97
CA SER A 9 6.33 11.14 0.57
C SER A 9 5.17 10.80 1.53
N LEU A 10 5.14 9.60 2.09
CA LEU A 10 4.13 9.19 3.06
C LEU A 10 4.30 9.89 4.42
N ARG A 11 5.53 10.18 4.84
CA ARG A 11 5.78 10.92 6.10
C ARG A 11 5.23 12.34 6.07
N SER A 12 5.28 12.99 4.91
CA SER A 12 4.77 14.35 4.71
C SER A 12 3.24 14.44 4.68
N LYS A 13 2.52 13.31 4.57
CA LYS A 13 1.04 13.30 4.56
C LYS A 13 0.46 13.27 5.98
N ASP A 14 -0.71 13.88 6.15
CA ASP A 14 -1.46 13.85 7.41
C ASP A 14 -2.08 12.49 7.72
N ALA A 15 -2.46 12.28 8.99
CA ALA A 15 -3.08 11.03 9.44
C ALA A 15 -4.37 10.69 8.68
N ALA A 16 -5.17 11.69 8.30
CA ALA A 16 -6.35 11.52 7.45
C ALA A 16 -5.97 11.09 6.03
N GLY A 17 -4.95 11.73 5.43
CA GLY A 17 -4.43 11.38 4.11
C GLY A 17 -3.84 9.96 4.05
N LEU A 18 -3.16 9.54 5.12
CA LEU A 18 -2.62 8.18 5.26
C LEU A 18 -3.74 7.13 5.35
N LYS A 19 -4.83 7.42 6.06
CA LYS A 19 -6.00 6.53 6.12
C LYS A 19 -6.69 6.40 4.76
N ALA A 20 -6.84 7.50 4.03
CA ALA A 20 -7.41 7.47 2.67
C ALA A 20 -6.55 6.63 1.71
N GLU A 21 -5.23 6.81 1.76
CA GLU A 21 -4.29 6.02 0.95
C GLU A 21 -4.29 4.54 1.35
N LEU A 22 -4.45 4.23 2.63
CA LEU A 22 -4.60 2.85 3.11
C LEU A 22 -5.85 2.18 2.51
N THR A 23 -6.98 2.88 2.46
CA THR A 23 -8.21 2.36 1.83
C THR A 23 -8.02 2.11 0.34
N ALA A 24 -7.39 3.05 -0.38
CA ALA A 24 -7.09 2.89 -1.80
C ALA A 24 -6.17 1.68 -2.06
N LEU A 25 -5.10 1.53 -1.27
CA LEU A 25 -4.17 0.40 -1.39
C LEU A 25 -4.83 -0.95 -1.06
N ARG A 26 -5.79 -0.98 -0.14
CA ARG A 26 -6.57 -2.20 0.16
C ARG A 26 -7.49 -2.59 -1.00
N GLN A 27 -8.09 -1.62 -1.68
CA GLN A 27 -8.89 -1.89 -2.88
C GLN A 27 -8.01 -2.43 -4.01
N GLU A 28 -6.83 -1.85 -4.22
CA GLU A 28 -5.83 -2.35 -5.19
C GLU A 28 -5.42 -3.80 -4.85
N GLN A 29 -5.15 -4.07 -3.57
CA GLN A 29 -4.83 -5.42 -3.11
C GLN A 29 -5.96 -6.41 -3.36
N PHE A 30 -7.22 -6.01 -3.13
CA PHE A 30 -8.39 -6.85 -3.40
C PHE A 30 -8.51 -7.18 -4.89
N ASN A 31 -8.39 -6.17 -5.76
CA ASN A 31 -8.44 -6.36 -7.21
C ASN A 31 -7.34 -7.30 -7.70
N LEU A 32 -6.11 -7.17 -7.18
CA LEU A 32 -5.00 -8.08 -7.50
C LEU A 32 -5.27 -9.52 -7.04
N ARG A 33 -5.91 -9.72 -5.88
CA ARG A 33 -6.32 -11.06 -5.42
C ARG A 33 -7.41 -11.65 -6.32
N MET A 34 -8.37 -10.84 -6.76
CA MET A 34 -9.41 -11.27 -7.69
C MET A 34 -8.81 -11.67 -9.04
N GLN A 35 -7.90 -10.87 -9.60
CA GLN A 35 -7.17 -11.20 -10.84
C GLN A 35 -6.35 -12.48 -10.71
N ALA A 36 -5.69 -12.69 -9.56
CA ALA A 36 -4.98 -13.93 -9.27
C ALA A 36 -5.92 -15.14 -9.24
N SER A 37 -7.10 -15.00 -8.61
CA SER A 37 -8.10 -16.06 -8.54
C SER A 37 -8.70 -16.41 -9.89
N MET A 38 -8.80 -15.44 -10.81
CA MET A 38 -9.31 -15.65 -12.18
C MET A 38 -8.23 -16.20 -13.13
N GLY A 39 -6.99 -16.38 -12.66
CA GLY A 39 -5.88 -16.86 -13.50
C GLY A 39 -5.35 -15.85 -14.52
N GLN A 40 -5.80 -14.59 -14.46
CA GLN A 40 -5.41 -13.51 -15.39
C GLN A 40 -4.21 -12.67 -14.88
N MET A 41 -3.54 -13.12 -13.81
CA MET A 41 -2.48 -12.33 -13.18
C MET A 41 -1.15 -12.49 -13.91
N ASN A 42 -0.82 -11.51 -14.75
CA ASN A 42 0.44 -11.48 -15.50
C ASN A 42 1.65 -11.07 -14.65
N GLN A 43 1.45 -10.33 -13.55
CA GLN A 43 2.53 -9.74 -12.75
C GLN A 43 2.39 -10.05 -11.26
N SER A 44 2.86 -11.24 -10.85
CA SER A 44 2.74 -11.75 -9.47
C SER A 44 3.48 -10.92 -8.42
N HIS A 45 4.52 -10.18 -8.84
CA HIS A 45 5.28 -9.30 -7.96
C HIS A 45 4.44 -8.12 -7.43
N LEU A 46 3.41 -7.69 -8.16
CA LEU A 46 2.53 -6.58 -7.77
C LEU A 46 1.78 -6.88 -6.46
N THR A 47 1.35 -8.13 -6.25
CA THR A 47 0.70 -8.54 -4.99
C THR A 47 1.64 -8.44 -3.79
N ARG A 48 2.94 -8.68 -4.00
CA ARG A 48 3.96 -8.50 -2.95
C ARG A 48 4.18 -7.03 -2.66
N ASP A 49 4.23 -6.21 -3.71
CA ASP A 49 4.50 -4.77 -3.58
C ASP A 49 3.31 -4.03 -2.95
N ALA A 50 2.08 -4.36 -3.32
CA ALA A 50 0.86 -3.83 -2.67
C ALA A 50 0.86 -4.15 -1.16
N ARG A 51 1.18 -5.39 -0.76
CA ARG A 51 1.34 -5.76 0.66
C ARG A 51 2.38 -4.91 1.39
N LYS A 52 3.54 -4.70 0.77
CA LYS A 52 4.61 -3.87 1.35
C LYS A 52 4.21 -2.40 1.48
N LYS A 53 3.46 -1.84 0.52
CA LYS A 53 2.94 -0.47 0.58
C LYS A 53 1.97 -0.32 1.77
N VAL A 54 1.01 -1.23 1.93
CA VAL A 54 0.07 -1.22 3.07
C VAL A 54 0.81 -1.26 4.41
N ALA A 55 1.78 -2.17 4.57
CA ALA A 55 2.55 -2.29 5.80
C ALA A 55 3.32 -1.00 6.16
N ARG A 56 3.88 -0.30 5.16
CA ARG A 56 4.58 0.99 5.38
C ARG A 56 3.63 2.08 5.86
N VAL A 57 2.46 2.22 5.23
CA VAL A 57 1.44 3.19 5.64
C VAL A 57 0.98 2.92 7.07
N GLN A 58 0.74 1.66 7.41
CA GLN A 58 0.31 1.25 8.74
C GLN A 58 1.39 1.47 9.80
N THR A 59 2.66 1.25 9.45
CA THR A 59 3.81 1.58 10.32
C THR A 59 3.89 3.08 10.60
N LEU A 60 3.69 3.93 9.59
CA LEU A 60 3.70 5.39 9.76
C LEU A 60 2.52 5.89 10.59
N LEU A 61 1.32 5.31 10.42
CA LEU A 61 0.17 5.59 11.27
C LEU A 61 0.47 5.25 12.73
N ASN A 62 1.08 4.09 13.00
CA ASN A 62 1.49 3.71 14.35
C ASN A 62 2.59 4.63 14.91
N GLN A 63 3.53 5.10 14.07
CA GLN A 63 4.56 6.06 14.47
C GLN A 63 3.99 7.45 14.80
N LYS A 64 2.90 7.88 14.16
CA LYS A 64 2.21 9.16 14.46
C LYS A 64 1.26 9.08 15.65
N SER A 65 0.83 7.86 16.02
CA SER A 65 -0.05 7.62 17.17
C SER A 65 0.71 7.37 18.48
N LYS A 66 2.03 7.14 18.40
CA LYS A 66 2.94 7.02 19.53
C LYS A 66 3.52 8.39 19.87
#